data_AF-A0A255ZF97-F1
#
_entry.id   AF-A0A255ZF97-F1
#
_cell.length_a   1.000
_cell.length_b   1.000
_cell.length_c   1.000
_cell.angle_alpha   90.00
_cell.angle_beta   90.00
_cell.angle_gamma   90.00
#
_symmetry.space_group_name_H-M   'P 1'
#
loop_
_entity.id
_entity.type
_entity.pdbx_description
1 polymer ?
#
loop_
_entity_poly.entity_id
_entity_poly.type
_entity_poly.pdbx_seq_one_letter_code
_entity_poly.pdbx_strand_id
1 'polypeptide(L)' 'MIVCVCRRVSEKEIALHASEGKGFDDIQFELGVATQCGRCEECARDVIDKCHAQASLATQTWMPISVSLSR' A
#
# COMPACT_ATOMS: atom_id res chain seq x y z
N MET A 1 -11.87 -6.31 0.18
CA MET A 1 -12.17 -7.69 -0.30
C MET A 1 -11.18 -8.71 0.26
N ILE A 2 -11.38 -10.04 0.10
CA ILE A 2 -10.31 -11.03 0.34
C ILE A 2 -9.41 -11.08 -0.89
N VAL A 3 -8.11 -10.84 -0.70
CA VAL A 3 -7.08 -10.86 -1.76
C VAL A 3 -6.39 -12.23 -1.78
N CYS A 4 -6.03 -12.78 -0.61
CA CYS A 4 -5.42 -14.10 -0.49
C CYS A 4 -6.40 -15.08 0.17
N VAL A 5 -6.99 -15.98 -0.60
CA VAL A 5 -7.87 -17.02 -0.05
C VAL A 5 -7.09 -18.02 0.82
N CYS A 6 -5.91 -18.44 0.36
CA CYS A 6 -5.02 -19.39 1.01
C CYS A 6 -4.69 -19.03 2.47
N ARG A 7 -4.36 -17.77 2.73
CA ARG A 7 -3.99 -17.25 4.05
C ARG A 7 -5.05 -16.35 4.68
N ARG A 8 -6.22 -16.21 4.02
CA ARG A 8 -7.33 -15.34 4.42
C ARG A 8 -6.92 -13.87 4.64
N VAL A 9 -6.07 -13.34 3.78
CA VAL A 9 -5.63 -11.94 3.85
C VAL A 9 -6.59 -11.06 3.03
N SER A 10 -7.08 -10.01 3.66
CA SER A 10 -7.94 -9.00 3.06
C SER A 10 -7.14 -7.81 2.51
N GLU A 11 -7.74 -7.12 1.55
CA GLU A 11 -7.25 -5.86 1.02
C GLU A 11 -7.03 -4.82 2.13
N LYS A 12 -7.90 -4.79 3.14
CA LYS A 12 -7.79 -3.84 4.26
C LYS A 12 -6.53 -4.09 5.08
N GLU A 13 -6.17 -5.35 5.31
CA GLU A 13 -4.95 -5.71 6.04
C GLU A 13 -3.71 -5.29 5.23
N ILE A 14 -3.69 -5.56 3.92
CA ILE A 14 -2.61 -5.15 3.02
C ILE A 14 -2.48 -3.62 3.01
N ALA A 15 -3.59 -2.90 2.83
CA ALA A 15 -3.61 -1.45 2.79
C ALA A 15 -3.15 -0.80 4.10
N LEU A 16 -3.49 -1.40 5.25
CA LEU A 16 -3.01 -0.95 6.55
C LEU A 16 -1.49 -0.99 6.62
N HIS A 17 -0.88 -2.13 6.26
CA HIS A 17 0.57 -2.28 6.30
C HIS A 17 1.27 -1.39 5.25
N ALA A 18 0.70 -1.29 4.05
CA ALA A 18 1.22 -0.41 3.00
C ALA A 18 1.17 1.07 3.43
N SER A 19 0.14 1.49 4.17
CA SER A 19 0.03 2.85 4.71
C SER A 19 1.08 3.18 5.78
N GLU A 20 1.68 2.16 6.41
CA GLU A 20 2.84 2.29 7.30
C GLU A 20 4.17 2.39 6.52
N GLY A 21 4.11 2.38 5.19
CA GLY A 21 5.28 2.44 4.30
C GLY A 21 5.94 1.09 4.02
N LYS A 22 5.32 -0.02 4.44
CA LYS A 22 5.86 -1.37 4.19
C LYS A 22 5.78 -1.73 2.70
N GLY A 23 6.83 -2.41 2.22
CA GLY A 23 6.89 -2.99 0.88
C GLY A 23 6.26 -4.38 0.82
N PHE A 24 6.24 -4.96 -0.39
CA PHE A 24 5.65 -6.29 -0.60
C PHE A 24 6.33 -7.38 0.23
N ASP A 25 7.67 -7.40 0.32
CA ASP A 25 8.41 -8.44 1.06
C ASP A 25 8.07 -8.43 2.56
N ASP A 26 7.94 -7.25 3.18
CA ASP A 26 7.55 -7.11 4.58
C ASP A 26 6.11 -7.58 4.81
N ILE A 27 5.20 -7.17 3.91
CA ILE A 27 3.78 -7.55 3.97
C ILE A 27 3.61 -9.06 3.74
N GLN A 28 4.40 -9.64 2.84
CA GLN A 28 4.46 -11.08 2.60
C GLN A 28 4.95 -11.83 3.83
N PHE A 29 5.98 -11.32 4.51
CA PHE A 29 6.49 -11.90 5.74
C PHE A 29 5.47 -11.85 6.88
N GLU A 30 4.83 -10.70 7.09
CA GLU A 30 3.91 -10.47 8.22
C GLU A 30 2.56 -11.17 8.03
N LEU A 31 1.96 -11.10 6.83
CA LEU A 31 0.62 -11.63 6.55
C LEU A 31 0.64 -13.02 5.91
N GLY A 32 1.78 -13.47 5.42
CA GLY A 32 1.90 -14.70 4.62
C GLY A 32 1.23 -14.60 3.24
N VAL A 33 0.84 -13.41 2.76
CA VAL A 33 0.27 -13.25 1.42
C VAL A 33 1.19 -13.85 0.34
N ALA A 34 0.64 -14.47 -0.71
CA ALA A 34 1.37 -15.16 -1.79
C ALA A 34 2.25 -16.37 -1.38
N THR A 35 2.39 -16.72 -0.10
CA THR A 35 3.27 -17.83 0.36
C THR A 35 2.70 -19.25 0.22
N GLN A 36 1.59 -19.43 -0.50
CA GLN A 36 1.03 -20.77 -0.80
C GLN A 36 0.91 -20.98 -2.31
N CYS A 37 -0.25 -20.69 -2.90
CA CYS A 37 -0.44 -20.93 -4.34
C CYS A 37 0.11 -19.81 -5.23
N GLY A 38 0.55 -18.68 -4.66
CA GLY A 38 1.11 -17.52 -5.38
C GLY A 38 0.12 -16.68 -6.20
N ARG A 39 -1.09 -17.18 -6.51
CA ARG A 39 -2.04 -16.56 -7.45
C ARG A 39 -2.54 -15.16 -7.07
N CYS A 40 -2.38 -14.76 -5.80
CA CYS A 40 -2.79 -13.45 -5.32
C CYS A 40 -1.68 -12.39 -5.39
N GLU A 41 -0.46 -12.75 -5.81
CA GLU A 41 0.71 -11.85 -5.74
C GLU A 41 0.48 -10.53 -6.49
N GLU A 42 0.12 -10.58 -7.77
CA GLU A 42 -0.13 -9.37 -8.58
C GLU A 42 -1.22 -8.49 -7.95
N CYS A 43 -2.32 -9.11 -7.50
CA CYS A 43 -3.41 -8.38 -6.84
C CYS A 43 -2.95 -7.73 -5.52
N ALA A 44 -2.09 -8.39 -4.74
CA ALA A 44 -1.54 -7.81 -3.51
C ALA A 44 -0.60 -6.64 -3.81
N ARG A 45 0.27 -6.76 -4.83
CA ARG A 45 1.16 -5.67 -5.28
C ARG A 45 0.37 -4.46 -5.75
N ASP A 46 -0.69 -4.66 -6.55
CA ASP A 46 -1.57 -3.58 -7.00
C ASP A 46 -2.19 -2.79 -5.84
N VAL A 47 -2.57 -3.47 -4.75
CA VAL A 47 -3.11 -2.79 -3.56
C VAL A 47 -2.04 -1.94 -2.89
N ILE A 48 -0.83 -2.46 -2.75
CA ILE A 48 0.31 -1.75 -2.16
C ILE A 48 0.64 -0.50 -2.98
N ASP A 49 0.77 -0.65 -4.30
CA ASP A 49 1.11 0.45 -5.21
C ASP A 49 0.05 1.56 -5.19
N LYS A 50 -1.23 1.17 -5.16
CA LYS A 50 -2.34 2.14 -5.00
C LYS A 50 -2.22 2.90 -3.68
N CYS A 51 -1.94 2.22 -2.58
CA CYS A 51 -1.77 2.87 -1.27
C CYS A 51 -0.57 3.83 -1.27
N HIS A 52 0.57 3.44 -1.83
CA HIS A 52 1.76 4.30 -1.90
C HIS A 52 1.55 5.52 -2.81
N ALA A 53 0.84 5.35 -3.94
CA ALA A 53 0.46 6.46 -4.81
C ALA A 53 -0.48 7.44 -4.11
N GLN A 54 -1.47 6.95 -3.36
CA GLN A 54 -2.39 7.78 -2.58
C GLN A 54 -1.68 8.57 -1.46
N ALA A 55 -0.75 7.93 -0.75
CA ALA A 55 0.07 8.60 0.26
C ALA A 55 0.89 9.75 -0.35
N SER A 56 1.46 9.53 -1.54
CA SER A 56 2.24 10.55 -2.26
C SER A 56 1.40 11.76 -2.67
N LEU A 57 0.15 11.55 -3.11
CA LEU A 57 -0.76 12.64 -3.50
C LEU A 57 -1.29 13.44 -2.30
N ALA A 58 -1.51 12.77 -1.17
CA ALA A 58 -1.92 13.43 0.08
C ALA A 58 -0.88 14.46 0.53
N THR A 59 0.42 14.16 0.38
CA THR A 59 1.51 15.11 0.69
C THR A 59 1.56 16.30 -0.28
N GLN A 60 1.17 16.12 -1.54
CA GLN A 60 1.25 17.19 -2.56
C GLN A 60 0.06 18.16 -2.54
N THR A 61 -1.07 17.77 -1.93
CA THR A 61 -2.29 18.59 -1.94
C THR A 61 -2.25 19.72 -0.90
N TRP A 62 -1.27 19.74 0.01
CA TRP A 62 -1.14 20.76 1.07
C TRP A 62 0.11 21.66 0.93
N MET A 63 0.39 22.18 -0.27
CA MET A 63 1.19 23.41 -0.34
C MET A 63 0.24 24.59 -0.55
N PRO A 64 -0.01 25.45 0.47
CA PRO A 64 -0.63 26.74 0.21
C PRO A 64 0.34 27.54 -0.68
N ILE A 65 -0.19 28.10 -1.76
CA ILE A 65 0.51 28.87 -2.81
C ILE A 65 1.20 30.16 -2.28
N SER A 66 1.28 30.41 -0.97
CA SER A 66 1.62 31.74 -0.42
C SER A 66 3.08 31.99 0.02
N VAL A 67 4.04 31.10 -0.22
CA VAL A 67 5.47 31.43 -0.01
C VAL A 67 6.16 31.77 -1.34
N SER A 68 5.81 32.93 -1.89
CA SER A 68 6.71 33.69 -2.76
C SER A 68 6.71 35.16 -2.33
N LEU A 69 7.29 35.44 -1.17
CA LEU A 69 7.69 36.79 -0.80
C LEU A 69 9.16 36.81 -0.36
N SER A 70 10.04 37.24 -1.26
CA SER A 70 11.41 37.76 -1.04
C SER A 70 11.98 38.03 -2.43
N ARG A 71 12.32 39.23 -2.90
CA ARG A 71 12.55 40.57 -2.34
C ARG A 71 12.15 41.61 -3.37
#